data_AF-A0A1I2NQV0-F1
#
_entry.id   AF-A0A1I2NQV0-F1
#
_cell.length_a   1.000
_cell.length_b   1.000
_cell.length_c   1.000
_cell.angle_alpha   90.00
_cell.angle_beta   90.00
_cell.angle_gamma   90.00
#
_symmetry.space_group_name_H-M   'P 1'
#
loop_
_entity.id
_entity.type
_entity.pdbx_description
1 polymer ?
#
loop_
_entity_poly.entity_id
_entity_poly.type
_entity_poly.pdbx_seq_one_letter_code
_entity_poly.pdbx_strand_id
1 'polypeptide(L)'
;MIDSKHINKIVVVFMAAAVILTGVLMLNPGSFTAPAAEPLYASKVFDKDQVTQIDIEIDEEDFDWLIENATAEQYRGADITVNGETFYNVGIRPKGNSSLRSVAQDDTTDRYSFKLEFDTYVDGQTCFGLNKLVLNNMHMDKTYMKEYLAYDMFASLGVVTPLYSFANVTVNGEPWGLYLAVESMEESFAERNFGSAYGNLYKPEGAGADLKWSGASAANYSGIKDGAAYKVTDADFDKVIDMIEHLDSGTDLEKYLDVDSILRYFAVNTVLVNFDSYAGNMQHNYYLYEKDGVFTILPWDLNLAFAGFGVGNGEQAVNYPVDKPVTTELSERPLIGKLLEIPEYQELYHQYLREIVANYIDSGLFEENIYKTDKLINNYVKNDATAFFTYEQYQNALPVLLEFGRQRAASITAQLAGERSSTTWEQSEKTTAGAGNDAGVDLSAIGGGMGGGKGGPAGNARPQDAAGQEAAPPEPDNAGGGNRGGASPDREKMTKAMEIIQSANGGELTDEQTAQLKELGLDEAMIDRMKNMPDGMRPGNGGFGGGGAPGGGVPGDGKMNRPDHPNNGLRLTNVQIEYIAASAALLLAGLLLTARFKRRKYSS
;
A
#
# COMPACT_ATOMS: atom_id res chain seq x y z
N MET A 1 -2.50 -74.53 8.97
CA MET A 1 -3.85 -74.08 8.54
C MET A 1 -4.39 -73.17 9.63
N ILE A 2 -4.47 -71.87 9.39
CA ILE A 2 -5.29 -71.01 10.26
C ILE A 2 -6.74 -71.33 9.90
N ASP A 3 -7.47 -71.95 10.82
CA ASP A 3 -8.88 -72.26 10.60
C ASP A 3 -9.66 -70.97 10.27
N SER A 4 -10.36 -71.00 9.14
CA SER A 4 -10.94 -69.84 8.46
C SER A 4 -12.20 -69.30 9.15
N LYS A 5 -12.31 -69.39 10.48
CA LYS A 5 -13.45 -68.83 11.22
C LYS A 5 -13.38 -67.31 11.40
N HIS A 6 -12.18 -66.74 11.35
CA HIS A 6 -11.96 -65.32 11.64
C HIS A 6 -11.59 -64.48 10.41
N ILE A 7 -11.32 -65.10 9.25
CA ILE A 7 -10.85 -64.36 8.06
C ILE A 7 -11.90 -63.38 7.52
N ASN A 8 -13.19 -63.78 7.52
CA ASN A 8 -14.27 -62.87 7.15
C ASN A 8 -14.43 -61.72 8.14
N LYS A 9 -14.20 -61.97 9.45
CA LYS A 9 -14.23 -60.93 10.47
C LYS A 9 -13.07 -59.93 10.28
N ILE A 10 -11.88 -60.42 9.96
CA ILE A 10 -10.71 -59.60 9.67
C ILE A 10 -10.97 -58.72 8.43
N VAL A 11 -11.52 -59.28 7.34
CA VAL A 11 -11.85 -58.51 6.13
C VAL A 11 -12.89 -57.44 6.42
N VAL A 12 -13.94 -57.75 7.20
CA VAL A 12 -14.94 -56.75 7.61
C VAL A 12 -14.33 -55.65 8.45
N VAL A 13 -13.41 -55.96 9.38
CA VAL A 13 -12.70 -54.97 10.19
C VAL A 13 -11.82 -54.06 9.31
N PHE A 14 -11.08 -54.60 8.35
CA PHE A 14 -10.28 -53.79 7.43
C PHE A 14 -11.14 -52.92 6.51
N MET A 15 -12.28 -53.42 6.02
CA MET A 15 -13.21 -52.60 5.24
C MET A 15 -13.83 -51.49 6.08
N ALA A 16 -14.24 -51.79 7.32
CA ALA A 16 -14.78 -50.78 8.23
C ALA A 16 -13.72 -49.72 8.58
N ALA A 17 -12.48 -50.13 8.85
CA ALA A 17 -11.38 -49.22 9.10
C ALA A 17 -11.06 -48.34 7.89
N ALA A 18 -11.10 -48.89 6.67
CA ALA A 18 -10.92 -48.12 5.45
C ALA A 18 -12.05 -47.09 5.25
N VAL A 19 -13.31 -47.49 5.43
CA VAL A 19 -14.46 -46.55 5.33
C VAL A 19 -14.39 -45.47 6.41
N ILE A 20 -14.01 -45.82 7.64
CA ILE A 20 -13.84 -44.85 8.73
C ILE A 20 -12.69 -43.90 8.41
N LEU A 21 -11.55 -44.40 7.94
CA LEU A 21 -10.41 -43.56 7.55
C LEU A 21 -10.79 -42.62 6.39
N THR A 22 -11.43 -43.13 5.35
CA THR A 22 -11.93 -42.30 4.24
C THR A 22 -12.96 -41.29 4.73
N GLY A 23 -13.87 -41.67 5.62
CA GLY A 23 -14.84 -40.77 6.24
C GLY A 23 -14.17 -39.67 7.07
N VAL A 24 -13.16 -40.01 7.88
CA VAL A 24 -12.38 -39.05 8.67
C VAL A 24 -11.61 -38.09 7.76
N LEU A 25 -11.01 -38.59 6.67
CA LEU A 25 -10.31 -37.77 5.67
C LEU A 25 -11.27 -36.86 4.89
N MET A 26 -12.48 -37.32 4.58
CA MET A 26 -13.51 -36.50 3.92
C MET A 26 -14.14 -35.46 4.85
N LEU A 27 -14.26 -35.77 6.14
CA LEU A 27 -14.82 -34.87 7.16
C LEU A 27 -13.80 -33.86 7.70
N ASN A 28 -12.49 -34.12 7.55
CA ASN A 28 -11.41 -33.23 7.98
C ASN A 28 -10.36 -33.02 6.86
N PRO A 29 -10.74 -32.44 5.70
CA PRO A 29 -9.81 -32.23 4.60
C PRO A 29 -8.63 -31.31 4.99
N GLY A 30 -8.84 -30.39 5.94
CA GLY A 30 -7.80 -29.44 6.39
C GLY A 30 -6.80 -29.99 7.41
N SER A 31 -7.01 -31.19 7.99
CA SER A 31 -6.09 -31.75 9.01
C SER A 31 -4.88 -32.47 8.41
N PHE A 32 -4.85 -32.68 7.09
CA PHE A 32 -3.79 -33.43 6.39
C PHE A 32 -3.26 -32.73 5.13
N THR A 33 -3.63 -31.48 4.90
CA THR A 33 -2.92 -30.65 3.93
C THR A 33 -1.57 -30.28 4.54
N ALA A 34 -0.48 -30.82 3.97
CA ALA A 34 0.82 -30.19 4.17
C ALA A 34 0.68 -28.71 3.76
N PRO A 35 1.27 -27.76 4.50
CA PRO A 35 1.32 -26.38 4.03
C PRO A 35 1.84 -26.40 2.59
N ALA A 36 1.19 -25.64 1.71
CA ALA A 36 1.66 -25.50 0.34
C ALA A 36 3.15 -25.13 0.40
N ALA A 37 3.98 -25.80 -0.39
CA ALA A 37 5.39 -25.43 -0.44
C ALA A 37 5.47 -23.96 -0.85
N GLU A 38 6.19 -23.15 -0.06
CA GLU A 38 6.42 -21.74 -0.38
C GLU A 38 6.91 -21.62 -1.83
N PRO A 39 6.34 -20.69 -2.62
CA PRO A 39 6.73 -20.54 -4.01
C PRO A 39 8.19 -20.10 -4.12
N LEU A 40 8.86 -20.50 -5.21
CA LEU A 40 10.30 -20.27 -5.36
C LEU A 40 10.68 -18.79 -5.29
N TYR A 41 9.83 -17.89 -5.80
CA TYR A 41 10.05 -16.45 -5.74
C TYR A 41 10.19 -15.91 -4.31
N ALA A 42 9.55 -16.53 -3.31
CA ALA A 42 9.65 -16.10 -1.92
C ALA A 42 11.12 -16.13 -1.45
N SER A 43 11.82 -17.22 -1.78
CA SER A 43 13.24 -17.39 -1.44
C SER A 43 14.22 -16.75 -2.43
N LYS A 44 13.86 -16.66 -3.72
CA LYS A 44 14.77 -16.18 -4.77
C LYS A 44 14.72 -14.67 -5.01
N VAL A 45 13.60 -14.03 -4.69
CA VAL A 45 13.36 -12.60 -4.89
C VAL A 45 13.25 -11.87 -3.55
N PHE A 46 12.59 -12.49 -2.57
CA PHE A 46 12.24 -11.85 -1.29
C PHE A 46 13.03 -12.39 -0.08
N ASP A 47 14.27 -12.86 -0.28
CA ASP A 47 15.17 -13.18 0.83
C ASP A 47 15.52 -11.88 1.59
N LYS A 48 15.10 -11.78 2.85
CA LYS A 48 15.32 -10.61 3.71
C LYS A 48 16.77 -10.53 4.24
N ASP A 49 17.57 -11.58 4.10
CA ASP A 49 18.97 -11.60 4.56
C ASP A 49 19.96 -11.18 3.45
N GLN A 50 19.47 -10.95 2.23
CA GLN A 50 20.27 -10.57 1.07
C GLN A 50 19.61 -9.43 0.28
N VAL A 51 20.42 -8.69 -0.48
CA VAL A 51 19.91 -7.71 -1.43
C VAL A 51 19.84 -8.37 -2.80
N THR A 52 18.63 -8.50 -3.35
CA THR A 52 18.39 -9.07 -4.69
C THR A 52 19.06 -8.20 -5.74
N GLN A 53 19.80 -8.79 -6.67
CA GLN A 53 20.36 -8.07 -7.82
C GLN A 53 19.36 -8.13 -8.97
N ILE A 54 18.98 -6.97 -9.50
CA ILE A 54 18.07 -6.83 -10.64
C ILE A 54 18.77 -6.01 -11.71
N ASP A 55 19.08 -6.63 -12.84
CA ASP A 55 19.63 -5.94 -14.00
C ASP A 55 18.53 -5.78 -15.06
N ILE A 56 18.32 -4.54 -15.50
CA ILE A 56 17.31 -4.17 -16.50
C ILE A 56 18.05 -3.86 -17.80
N GLU A 57 17.84 -4.68 -18.83
CA GLU A 57 18.35 -4.43 -20.19
C GLU A 57 17.17 -4.01 -21.07
N ILE A 58 17.17 -2.77 -21.54
CA ILE A 58 16.09 -2.15 -22.30
C ILE A 58 16.68 -1.32 -23.44
N ASP A 59 16.01 -1.33 -24.60
CA ASP A 59 16.41 -0.48 -25.72
C ASP A 59 16.45 1.00 -25.29
N GLU A 60 17.50 1.73 -25.67
CA GLU A 60 17.70 3.12 -25.24
C GLU A 60 16.53 4.02 -25.65
N GLU A 61 15.96 3.84 -26.86
CA GLU A 61 14.82 4.64 -27.31
C GLU A 61 13.56 4.33 -26.49
N ASP A 62 13.35 3.07 -26.11
CA ASP A 62 12.25 2.67 -25.26
C ASP A 62 12.41 3.16 -23.81
N PHE A 63 13.64 3.18 -23.29
CA PHE A 63 13.91 3.73 -21.96
C PHE A 63 13.69 5.24 -21.91
N ASP A 64 14.25 5.97 -22.87
CA ASP A 64 14.05 7.42 -22.99
C ASP A 64 12.55 7.73 -23.09
N TRP A 65 11.83 6.99 -23.94
CA TRP A 65 10.38 7.14 -24.05
C TRP A 65 9.67 6.88 -22.72
N LEU A 66 10.08 5.85 -21.98
CA LEU A 66 9.49 5.45 -20.71
C LEU A 66 9.66 6.54 -19.65
N ILE A 67 10.81 7.22 -19.63
CA ILE A 67 11.09 8.36 -18.75
C ILE A 67 10.27 9.59 -19.17
N GLU A 68 10.30 9.96 -20.46
CA GLU A 68 9.57 11.13 -20.99
C GLU A 68 8.04 11.01 -20.85
N ASN A 69 7.52 9.77 -20.93
CA ASN A 69 6.10 9.46 -20.90
C ASN A 69 5.69 8.73 -19.62
N ALA A 70 6.44 8.89 -18.53
CA ALA A 70 6.25 8.10 -17.31
C ALA A 70 4.82 8.14 -16.75
N THR A 71 4.16 9.30 -16.83
CA THR A 71 2.77 9.48 -16.35
C THR A 71 1.72 8.78 -17.20
N ALA A 72 2.07 8.27 -18.39
CA ALA A 72 1.18 7.46 -19.21
C ALA A 72 1.08 6.02 -18.72
N GLU A 73 2.00 5.56 -17.84
CA GLU A 73 2.00 4.22 -17.25
C GLU A 73 1.91 3.10 -18.29
N GLN A 74 2.57 3.26 -19.44
CA GLN A 74 2.56 2.26 -20.51
C GLN A 74 3.78 1.35 -20.42
N TYR A 75 3.56 0.07 -20.70
CA TYR A 75 4.61 -0.93 -20.73
C TYR A 75 5.55 -0.75 -21.94
N ARG A 76 6.84 -1.05 -21.69
CA ARG A 76 7.87 -1.33 -22.69
C ARG A 76 8.52 -2.68 -22.40
N GLY A 77 9.07 -3.30 -23.43
CA GLY A 77 9.75 -4.59 -23.32
C GLY A 77 11.16 -4.41 -22.78
N ALA A 78 11.56 -5.21 -21.82
CA ALA A 78 12.92 -5.27 -21.30
C ALA A 78 13.30 -6.72 -20.95
N ASP A 79 14.58 -7.04 -21.01
CA ASP A 79 15.12 -8.26 -20.43
C ASP A 79 15.50 -7.98 -18.97
N ILE A 80 15.00 -8.81 -18.06
CA ILE A 80 15.18 -8.62 -16.62
C ILE A 80 15.98 -9.80 -16.08
N THR A 81 17.16 -9.53 -15.54
CA THR A 81 17.96 -10.55 -14.86
C THR A 81 17.79 -10.43 -13.36
N VAL A 82 17.31 -11.49 -12.70
CA VAL A 82 17.14 -11.56 -11.25
C VAL A 82 18.13 -12.58 -10.69
N ASN A 83 19.09 -12.11 -9.89
CA ASN A 83 20.14 -12.96 -9.30
C ASN A 83 20.84 -13.89 -10.33
N GLY A 84 21.08 -13.37 -11.53
CA GLY A 84 21.76 -14.08 -12.62
C GLY A 84 20.87 -14.94 -13.53
N GLU A 85 19.55 -14.97 -13.31
CA GLU A 85 18.60 -15.65 -14.19
C GLU A 85 17.78 -14.62 -14.99
N THR A 86 17.88 -14.69 -16.33
CA THR A 86 17.28 -13.73 -17.24
C THR A 86 15.89 -14.15 -17.70
N PHE A 87 14.94 -13.22 -17.58
CA PHE A 87 13.58 -13.29 -18.09
C PHE A 87 13.46 -12.34 -19.27
N TYR A 88 13.15 -12.88 -20.44
CA TYR A 88 13.17 -12.13 -21.69
C TYR A 88 11.82 -11.48 -21.97
N ASN A 89 11.84 -10.25 -22.50
CA ASN A 89 10.67 -9.50 -22.95
C ASN A 89 9.59 -9.31 -21.87
N VAL A 90 10.04 -8.92 -20.68
CA VAL A 90 9.20 -8.53 -19.53
C VAL A 90 8.65 -7.13 -19.76
N GLY A 91 7.41 -6.89 -19.37
CA GLY A 91 6.84 -5.55 -19.37
C GLY A 91 7.39 -4.73 -18.21
N ILE A 92 8.04 -3.61 -18.49
CA ILE A 92 8.42 -2.58 -17.51
C ILE A 92 7.63 -1.30 -17.73
N ARG A 93 7.18 -0.66 -16.64
CA ARG A 93 6.60 0.68 -16.65
C ARG A 93 6.82 1.43 -15.34
N PRO A 94 6.84 2.78 -15.35
CA PRO A 94 6.70 3.58 -14.15
C PRO A 94 5.34 3.33 -13.49
N LYS A 95 5.30 3.51 -12.17
CA LYS A 95 4.08 3.41 -11.36
C LYS A 95 4.02 4.49 -10.30
N GLY A 96 2.80 4.74 -9.84
CA GLY A 96 2.51 5.55 -8.67
C GLY A 96 1.44 6.58 -8.98
N ASN A 97 1.21 7.48 -8.04
CA ASN A 97 0.31 8.61 -8.23
C ASN A 97 1.07 9.90 -7.90
N SER A 98 1.12 10.26 -6.62
CA SER A 98 1.84 11.46 -6.15
C SER A 98 3.35 11.37 -6.42
N SER A 99 3.99 10.26 -6.10
CA SER A 99 5.43 10.03 -6.34
C SER A 99 5.78 10.07 -7.83
N LEU A 100 4.98 9.40 -8.68
CA LEU A 100 5.14 9.41 -10.13
C LEU A 100 5.08 10.84 -10.70
N ARG A 101 4.04 11.61 -10.32
CA ARG A 101 3.88 13.00 -10.77
C ARG A 101 4.97 13.92 -10.22
N SER A 102 5.44 13.68 -9.00
CA SER A 102 6.49 14.47 -8.37
C SER A 102 7.83 14.28 -9.11
N VAL A 103 8.21 13.03 -9.40
CA VAL A 103 9.43 12.73 -10.16
C VAL A 103 9.32 13.28 -11.59
N ALA A 104 8.18 13.09 -12.26
CA ALA A 104 7.97 13.61 -13.63
C ALA A 104 7.98 15.14 -13.75
N GLN A 105 7.87 15.87 -12.63
CA GLN A 105 7.93 17.33 -12.59
C GLN A 105 9.29 17.85 -12.10
N ASP A 106 10.20 16.96 -11.69
CA ASP A 106 11.51 17.29 -11.15
C ASP A 106 12.57 16.95 -12.20
N ASP A 107 13.16 17.98 -12.81
CA ASP A 107 14.20 17.84 -13.84
C ASP A 107 15.56 17.37 -13.29
N THR A 108 15.64 17.09 -11.99
CA THR A 108 16.86 16.63 -11.32
C THR A 108 16.86 15.13 -11.04
N THR A 109 15.77 14.41 -11.31
CA THR A 109 15.67 12.98 -11.00
C THR A 109 14.74 12.22 -11.93
N ASP A 110 15.21 11.06 -12.40
CA ASP A 110 14.42 10.08 -13.16
C ASP A 110 14.09 8.84 -12.32
N ARG A 111 14.21 8.93 -10.99
CA ARG A 111 14.09 7.78 -10.08
C ARG A 111 12.61 7.39 -9.85
N TYR A 112 11.96 6.85 -10.87
CA TYR A 112 10.60 6.32 -10.75
C TYR A 112 10.54 5.00 -9.99
N SER A 113 9.40 4.74 -9.35
CA SER A 113 9.05 3.36 -9.00
C SER A 113 8.64 2.60 -10.26
N PHE A 114 8.97 1.31 -10.36
CA PHE A 114 8.64 0.48 -11.52
C PHE A 114 7.73 -0.70 -11.18
N LYS A 115 6.94 -1.14 -12.17
CA LYS A 115 6.31 -2.46 -12.20
C LYS A 115 6.98 -3.29 -13.28
N LEU A 116 7.36 -4.51 -12.92
CA LEU A 116 7.84 -5.54 -13.83
C LEU A 116 6.76 -6.63 -13.93
N GLU A 117 6.16 -6.84 -15.09
CA GLU A 117 5.13 -7.83 -15.33
C GLU A 117 5.64 -8.85 -16.35
N PHE A 118 5.81 -10.10 -15.89
CA PHE A 118 6.55 -11.11 -16.61
C PHE A 118 5.75 -11.70 -17.78
N ASP A 119 4.42 -11.66 -17.72
CA ASP A 119 3.54 -12.19 -18.77
C ASP A 119 2.93 -11.12 -19.70
N THR A 120 3.39 -9.85 -19.65
CA THR A 120 2.88 -8.78 -20.52
C THR A 120 2.99 -9.13 -22.00
N TYR A 121 4.14 -9.69 -22.41
CA TYR A 121 4.43 -10.02 -23.81
C TYR A 121 4.74 -11.49 -24.06
N VAL A 122 4.87 -12.30 -23.00
CA VAL A 122 5.12 -13.74 -23.09
C VAL A 122 4.10 -14.46 -22.19
N ASP A 123 3.01 -14.93 -22.81
CA ASP A 123 1.90 -15.58 -22.10
C ASP A 123 2.39 -16.66 -21.10
N GLY A 124 2.07 -16.46 -19.83
CA GLY A 124 2.36 -17.41 -18.75
C GLY A 124 3.81 -17.44 -18.26
N GLN A 125 4.68 -16.54 -18.73
CA GLN A 125 6.01 -16.35 -18.14
C GLN A 125 5.87 -15.82 -16.70
N THR A 126 6.68 -16.36 -15.79
CA THR A 126 6.73 -15.90 -14.39
C THR A 126 8.19 -15.84 -13.93
N CYS A 127 8.48 -14.97 -12.97
CA CYS A 127 9.74 -14.96 -12.24
C CYS A 127 9.64 -15.90 -11.04
N PHE A 128 10.09 -17.16 -11.21
CA PHE A 128 10.03 -18.17 -10.15
C PHE A 128 8.61 -18.41 -9.59
N GLY A 129 7.57 -18.21 -10.41
CA GLY A 129 6.16 -18.27 -10.01
C GLY A 129 5.54 -16.92 -9.66
N LEU A 130 6.30 -15.82 -9.65
CA LEU A 130 5.78 -14.45 -9.46
C LEU A 130 5.34 -13.87 -10.81
N ASN A 131 4.11 -13.39 -10.88
CA ASN A 131 3.54 -12.73 -12.06
C ASN A 131 4.06 -11.29 -12.25
N LYS A 132 4.17 -10.55 -11.15
CA LYS A 132 4.47 -9.11 -11.15
C LYS A 132 5.27 -8.71 -9.93
N LEU A 133 6.36 -7.98 -10.17
CA LEU A 133 7.24 -7.42 -9.16
C LEU A 133 7.09 -5.89 -9.14
N VAL A 134 7.02 -5.31 -7.96
CA VAL A 134 7.04 -3.86 -7.75
C VAL A 134 8.41 -3.46 -7.22
N LEU A 135 9.00 -2.42 -7.81
CA LEU A 135 10.22 -1.77 -7.32
C LEU A 135 9.87 -0.37 -6.83
N ASN A 136 9.77 -0.20 -5.51
CA ASN A 136 9.49 1.09 -4.89
C ASN A 136 10.78 1.90 -4.71
N ASN A 137 10.73 3.15 -5.15
CA ASN A 137 11.88 4.08 -5.21
C ASN A 137 12.22 4.77 -3.88
N MET A 138 11.54 4.43 -2.78
CA MET A 138 11.71 5.06 -1.45
C MET A 138 11.38 6.56 -1.41
N HIS A 139 10.49 7.03 -2.30
CA HIS A 139 10.10 8.43 -2.36
C HIS A 139 9.63 8.95 -0.98
N MET A 140 10.19 10.08 -0.56
CA MET A 140 9.93 10.76 0.72
C MET A 140 10.38 10.02 2.00
N ASP A 141 11.09 8.90 1.89
CA ASP A 141 11.64 8.18 3.04
C ASP A 141 13.17 8.38 3.16
N LYS A 142 13.60 9.19 4.13
CA LYS A 142 15.04 9.39 4.40
C LYS A 142 15.69 8.17 5.03
N THR A 143 14.90 7.26 5.58
CA THR A 143 15.39 6.06 6.28
C THR A 143 15.56 4.87 5.35
N TYR A 144 15.01 4.91 4.12
CA TYR A 144 14.92 3.76 3.19
C TYR A 144 14.18 2.53 3.75
N MET A 145 13.62 2.57 4.97
CA MET A 145 13.13 1.36 5.66
C MET A 145 11.77 1.52 6.33
N LYS A 146 11.06 2.65 6.15
CA LYS A 146 9.71 2.82 6.73
C LYS A 146 8.75 1.75 6.24
N GLU A 147 8.66 1.55 4.93
CA GLU A 147 7.76 0.55 4.35
C GLU A 147 8.18 -0.88 4.76
N TYR A 148 9.49 -1.16 4.78
CA TYR A 148 10.04 -2.44 5.24
C TYR A 148 9.62 -2.76 6.69
N LEU A 149 9.82 -1.81 7.61
CA LEU A 149 9.51 -1.99 9.03
C LEU A 149 8.00 -1.98 9.29
N ALA A 150 7.23 -1.26 8.48
CA ALA A 150 5.78 -1.25 8.57
C ALA A 150 5.20 -2.63 8.22
N TYR A 151 5.60 -3.22 7.08
CA TYR A 151 5.19 -4.59 6.75
C TYR A 151 5.68 -5.62 7.78
N ASP A 152 6.86 -5.41 8.38
CA ASP A 152 7.38 -6.32 9.42
C ASP A 152 6.51 -6.28 10.68
N MET A 153 6.07 -5.09 11.08
CA MET A 153 5.15 -4.91 12.20
C MET A 153 3.77 -5.52 11.91
N PHE A 154 3.21 -5.34 10.70
CA PHE A 154 1.99 -6.02 10.28
C PHE A 154 2.12 -7.55 10.36
N ALA A 155 3.19 -8.10 9.81
CA ALA A 155 3.46 -9.54 9.84
C ALA A 155 3.67 -10.07 11.26
N SER A 156 4.32 -9.29 12.15
CA SER A 156 4.54 -9.67 13.55
C SER A 156 3.24 -9.87 14.33
N LEU A 157 2.17 -9.19 13.90
CA LEU A 157 0.83 -9.32 14.48
C LEU A 157 -0.06 -10.28 13.67
N GLY A 158 0.48 -11.00 12.69
CA GLY A 158 -0.26 -11.98 11.89
C GLY A 158 -1.17 -11.39 10.80
N VAL A 159 -1.02 -10.10 10.47
CA VAL A 159 -1.71 -9.52 9.30
C VAL A 159 -1.01 -10.03 8.04
N VAL A 160 -1.80 -10.47 7.06
CA VAL A 160 -1.28 -10.90 5.76
C VAL A 160 -0.69 -9.70 5.01
N THR A 161 0.56 -9.83 4.56
CA THR A 161 1.29 -8.79 3.83
C THR A 161 1.87 -9.33 2.52
N PRO A 162 2.09 -8.47 1.51
CA PRO A 162 2.95 -8.84 0.39
C PRO A 162 4.34 -9.21 0.90
N LEU A 163 5.05 -10.11 0.20
CA LEU A 163 6.48 -10.31 0.43
C LEU A 163 7.26 -9.08 -0.01
N TYR A 164 8.39 -8.84 0.66
CA TYR A 164 9.25 -7.70 0.39
C TYR A 164 10.69 -7.96 0.80
N SER A 165 11.62 -7.34 0.08
CA SER A 165 13.06 -7.34 0.33
C SER A 165 13.70 -6.14 -0.35
N PHE A 166 14.99 -5.90 -0.11
CA PHE A 166 15.72 -4.87 -0.85
C PHE A 166 16.26 -5.42 -2.17
N ALA A 167 16.23 -4.58 -3.21
CA ALA A 167 16.83 -4.88 -4.50
C ALA A 167 17.79 -3.78 -4.94
N ASN A 168 18.98 -4.18 -5.39
CA ASN A 168 19.92 -3.29 -6.06
C ASN A 168 19.70 -3.38 -7.57
N VAL A 169 19.41 -2.24 -8.19
CA VAL A 169 19.01 -2.15 -9.60
C VAL A 169 20.16 -1.60 -10.44
N THR A 170 20.38 -2.21 -11.60
CA THR A 170 21.17 -1.65 -12.71
C THR A 170 20.28 -1.48 -13.95
N VAL A 171 20.59 -0.50 -14.79
CA VAL A 171 19.90 -0.27 -16.07
C VAL A 171 20.97 -0.17 -17.16
N ASN A 172 20.87 -1.02 -18.19
CA ASN A 172 21.81 -1.07 -19.32
C ASN A 172 23.30 -1.14 -18.90
N GLY A 173 23.57 -1.90 -17.83
CA GLY A 173 24.91 -2.09 -17.27
C GLY A 173 25.40 -0.99 -16.34
N GLU A 174 24.64 0.10 -16.19
CA GLU A 174 24.98 1.22 -15.31
C GLU A 174 24.27 1.11 -13.94
N PRO A 175 24.93 1.47 -12.83
CA PRO A 175 24.29 1.51 -11.51
C PRO A 175 23.08 2.45 -11.49
N TRP A 176 21.94 1.97 -10.98
CA TRP A 176 20.72 2.78 -10.88
C TRP A 176 20.38 3.15 -9.44
N GLY A 177 20.25 2.17 -8.54
CA GLY A 177 20.01 2.46 -7.12
C GLY A 177 19.36 1.34 -6.30
N LEU A 178 19.14 1.60 -5.01
CA LEU A 178 18.53 0.66 -4.07
C LEU A 178 17.01 0.87 -3.97
N TYR A 179 16.23 -0.18 -4.25
CA TYR A 179 14.77 -0.17 -4.24
C TYR A 179 14.23 -1.13 -3.18
N LEU A 180 12.97 -0.94 -2.78
CA LEU A 180 12.21 -1.99 -2.09
C LEU A 180 11.51 -2.82 -3.16
N ALA A 181 11.89 -4.08 -3.27
CA ALA A 181 11.16 -5.07 -4.03
C ALA A 181 9.93 -5.50 -3.21
N VAL A 182 8.74 -5.42 -3.81
CA VAL A 182 7.46 -5.79 -3.17
C VAL A 182 6.67 -6.68 -4.12
N GLU A 183 6.14 -7.77 -3.59
CA GLU A 183 5.20 -8.66 -4.27
C GLU A 183 3.93 -7.88 -4.65
N SER A 184 3.51 -7.98 -5.90
CA SER A 184 2.27 -7.33 -6.32
C SER A 184 1.04 -8.06 -5.74
N MET A 185 0.05 -7.30 -5.29
CA MET A 185 -1.21 -7.80 -4.72
C MET A 185 -2.16 -8.31 -5.81
N GLU A 186 -1.73 -9.36 -6.51
CA GLU A 186 -2.41 -9.98 -7.63
C GLU A 186 -2.49 -11.51 -7.43
N GLU A 187 -2.57 -12.30 -8.51
CA GLU A 187 -2.81 -13.75 -8.43
C GLU A 187 -1.72 -14.49 -7.65
N SER A 188 -0.43 -14.17 -7.85
CA SER A 188 0.66 -14.84 -7.13
C SER A 188 0.59 -14.63 -5.62
N PHE A 189 0.24 -13.42 -5.19
CA PHE A 189 0.00 -13.09 -3.78
C PHE A 189 -1.22 -13.82 -3.24
N ALA A 190 -2.34 -13.79 -3.98
CA ALA A 190 -3.58 -14.41 -3.55
C ALA A 190 -3.44 -15.94 -3.41
N GLU A 191 -2.76 -16.59 -4.36
CA GLU A 191 -2.51 -18.03 -4.33
C GLU A 191 -1.57 -18.44 -3.19
N ARG A 192 -0.51 -17.67 -2.93
CA ARG A 192 0.43 -17.95 -1.83
C ARG A 192 -0.26 -17.91 -0.47
N ASN A 193 -1.10 -16.91 -0.23
CA ASN A 193 -1.72 -16.70 1.08
C ASN A 193 -3.03 -17.45 1.28
N PHE A 194 -3.80 -17.68 0.21
CA PHE A 194 -5.16 -18.22 0.30
C PHE A 194 -5.41 -19.47 -0.54
N GLY A 195 -4.37 -20.00 -1.21
CA GLY A 195 -4.42 -21.18 -2.06
C GLY A 195 -5.07 -20.95 -3.42
N SER A 196 -5.10 -21.96 -4.28
CA SER A 196 -5.58 -21.87 -5.67
C SER A 196 -7.09 -21.55 -5.83
N ALA A 197 -7.84 -21.56 -4.74
CA ALA A 197 -9.25 -21.18 -4.68
C ALA A 197 -9.42 -19.86 -3.90
N TYR A 198 -8.45 -18.95 -4.03
CA TYR A 198 -8.48 -17.63 -3.41
C TYR A 198 -9.74 -16.84 -3.85
N GLY A 199 -10.11 -15.85 -3.04
CA GLY A 199 -11.28 -15.01 -3.24
C GLY A 199 -11.04 -13.83 -4.18
N ASN A 200 -11.64 -12.67 -3.93
CA ASN A 200 -11.45 -11.45 -4.74
C ASN A 200 -10.57 -10.44 -4.02
N LEU A 201 -9.73 -9.73 -4.78
CA LEU A 201 -8.90 -8.63 -4.30
C LEU A 201 -9.32 -7.34 -4.98
N TYR A 202 -9.57 -6.31 -4.18
CA TYR A 202 -9.92 -4.97 -4.64
C TYR A 202 -8.94 -3.97 -4.06
N LYS A 203 -8.50 -3.01 -4.86
CA LYS A 203 -7.75 -1.82 -4.43
C LYS A 203 -8.67 -0.61 -4.53
N PRO A 204 -9.43 -0.25 -3.47
CA PRO A 204 -10.34 0.87 -3.54
C PRO A 204 -9.63 2.20 -3.81
N GLU A 205 -10.11 2.93 -4.80
CA GLU A 205 -9.63 4.27 -5.15
C GLU A 205 -10.82 5.15 -5.54
N GLY A 206 -11.00 6.30 -4.89
CA GLY A 206 -12.12 7.21 -5.18
C GLY A 206 -13.48 6.71 -4.68
N ALA A 207 -14.47 6.55 -5.59
CA ALA A 207 -15.86 6.31 -5.20
C ALA A 207 -16.05 5.00 -4.42
N GLY A 208 -16.50 5.11 -3.17
CA GLY A 208 -16.70 3.98 -2.26
C GLY A 208 -15.47 3.58 -1.44
N ALA A 209 -14.30 4.21 -1.64
CA ALA A 209 -13.07 3.86 -0.92
C ALA A 209 -13.11 4.18 0.59
N ASP A 210 -14.08 4.98 1.05
CA ASP A 210 -14.36 5.22 2.47
C ASP A 210 -15.19 4.10 3.13
N LEU A 211 -15.76 3.19 2.32
CA LEU A 211 -16.66 2.12 2.75
C LEU A 211 -17.95 2.62 3.42
N LYS A 212 -18.37 3.85 3.10
CA LYS A 212 -19.63 4.41 3.61
C LYS A 212 -20.81 3.94 2.75
N TRP A 213 -21.90 3.58 3.42
CA TRP A 213 -23.14 3.25 2.72
C TRP A 213 -23.69 4.47 1.97
N SER A 214 -23.92 4.29 0.68
CA SER A 214 -24.45 5.30 -0.23
C SER A 214 -25.63 4.78 -1.08
N GLY A 215 -26.21 3.66 -0.64
CA GLY A 215 -27.30 2.95 -1.33
C GLY A 215 -26.81 1.76 -2.15
N ALA A 216 -27.73 0.90 -2.57
CA ALA A 216 -27.45 -0.39 -3.21
C ALA A 216 -26.96 -0.31 -4.68
N SER A 217 -26.75 0.88 -5.23
CA SER A 217 -26.30 1.01 -6.62
C SER A 217 -24.80 0.72 -6.72
N ALA A 218 -24.41 -0.26 -7.53
CA ALA A 218 -23.01 -0.59 -7.78
C ALA A 218 -22.17 0.61 -8.27
N ALA A 219 -22.79 1.57 -8.97
CA ALA A 219 -22.11 2.78 -9.45
C ALA A 219 -21.55 3.65 -8.32
N ASN A 220 -22.14 3.59 -7.13
CA ASN A 220 -21.68 4.32 -5.95
C ASN A 220 -20.31 3.85 -5.46
N TYR A 221 -19.96 2.60 -5.77
CA TYR A 221 -18.74 1.92 -5.33
C TYR A 221 -17.82 1.58 -6.52
N SER A 222 -17.95 2.33 -7.63
CA SER A 222 -17.18 2.12 -8.85
C SER A 222 -15.67 2.10 -8.62
N GLY A 223 -15.17 2.91 -7.68
CA GLY A 223 -13.76 2.93 -7.29
C GLY A 223 -13.25 1.63 -6.67
N ILE A 224 -14.12 0.83 -6.06
CA ILE A 224 -13.78 -0.53 -5.59
C ILE A 224 -13.83 -1.50 -6.78
N LYS A 225 -14.88 -1.42 -7.60
CA LYS A 225 -15.10 -2.35 -8.72
C LYS A 225 -13.99 -2.26 -9.77
N ASP A 226 -13.64 -1.04 -10.14
CA ASP A 226 -12.62 -0.73 -11.14
C ASP A 226 -11.21 -1.06 -10.61
N GLY A 227 -11.04 -1.04 -9.29
CA GLY A 227 -9.82 -1.43 -8.59
C GLY A 227 -9.64 -2.93 -8.37
N ALA A 228 -10.48 -3.81 -8.94
CA ALA A 228 -10.32 -5.25 -8.80
C ALA A 228 -9.01 -5.75 -9.44
N ALA A 229 -8.19 -6.48 -8.69
CA ALA A 229 -6.88 -6.97 -9.15
C ALA A 229 -7.02 -7.93 -10.35
N TYR A 230 -8.13 -8.66 -10.43
CA TYR A 230 -8.49 -9.54 -11.54
C TYR A 230 -9.98 -9.41 -11.88
N LYS A 231 -10.41 -10.11 -12.92
CA LYS A 231 -11.79 -10.03 -13.42
C LYS A 231 -12.77 -10.52 -12.35
N VAL A 232 -13.74 -9.69 -12.01
CA VAL A 232 -14.85 -10.00 -11.09
C VAL A 232 -16.19 -9.97 -11.82
N THR A 233 -17.16 -10.75 -11.36
CA THR A 233 -18.54 -10.69 -11.87
C THR A 233 -19.37 -9.67 -11.09
N ASP A 234 -20.56 -9.32 -11.60
CA ASP A 234 -21.50 -8.49 -10.84
C ASP A 234 -21.92 -9.16 -9.54
N ALA A 235 -22.11 -10.49 -9.54
CA ALA A 235 -22.47 -11.25 -8.34
C ALA A 235 -21.34 -11.30 -7.30
N ASP A 236 -20.08 -11.25 -7.73
CA ASP A 236 -18.95 -11.07 -6.80
C ASP A 236 -19.00 -9.69 -6.17
N PHE A 237 -19.30 -8.67 -6.99
CA PHE A 237 -19.34 -7.29 -6.54
C PHE A 237 -20.54 -6.98 -5.63
N ASP A 238 -21.68 -7.64 -5.82
CA ASP A 238 -22.85 -7.52 -4.94
C ASP A 238 -22.48 -7.81 -3.47
N LYS A 239 -21.51 -8.71 -3.21
CA LYS A 239 -21.02 -8.99 -1.84
C LYS A 239 -20.33 -7.78 -1.19
N VAL A 240 -19.68 -6.92 -1.97
CA VAL A 240 -19.09 -5.67 -1.48
C VAL A 240 -20.20 -4.75 -0.99
N ILE A 241 -21.27 -4.63 -1.76
CA ILE A 241 -22.44 -3.81 -1.44
C ILE A 241 -23.12 -4.35 -0.17
N ASP A 242 -23.31 -5.67 -0.10
CA ASP A 242 -23.87 -6.36 1.06
C ASP A 242 -23.02 -6.11 2.32
N MET A 243 -21.70 -6.24 2.23
CA MET A 243 -20.80 -5.98 3.36
C MET A 243 -20.89 -4.52 3.83
N ILE A 244 -20.90 -3.54 2.93
CA ILE A 244 -21.00 -2.12 3.28
C ILE A 244 -22.34 -1.79 3.93
N GLU A 245 -23.45 -2.38 3.45
CA GLU A 245 -24.78 -2.22 4.06
C GLU A 245 -24.80 -2.74 5.51
N HIS A 246 -24.25 -3.94 5.73
CA HIS A 246 -24.25 -4.55 7.05
C HIS A 246 -23.27 -3.85 8.00
N LEU A 247 -22.13 -3.38 7.51
CA LEU A 247 -21.21 -2.52 8.24
C LEU A 247 -21.90 -1.23 8.71
N ASP A 248 -22.60 -0.53 7.83
CA ASP A 248 -23.33 0.71 8.18
C ASP A 248 -24.40 0.47 9.26
N SER A 249 -25.15 -0.64 9.13
CA SER A 249 -26.16 -1.04 10.12
C SER A 249 -25.58 -1.50 11.47
N GLY A 250 -24.32 -1.94 11.49
CA GLY A 250 -23.69 -2.54 12.67
C GLY A 250 -24.25 -3.93 13.05
N THR A 251 -24.85 -4.65 12.11
CA THR A 251 -25.51 -5.95 12.37
C THR A 251 -24.72 -7.12 11.79
N ASP A 252 -24.67 -8.24 12.53
CA ASP A 252 -24.01 -9.50 12.13
C ASP A 252 -22.59 -9.30 11.55
N LEU A 253 -21.79 -8.38 12.10
CA LEU A 253 -20.52 -7.95 11.51
C LEU A 253 -19.56 -9.11 11.21
N GLU A 254 -19.44 -10.10 12.11
CA GLU A 254 -18.56 -11.27 11.92
C GLU A 254 -18.98 -12.19 10.74
N LYS A 255 -20.21 -12.06 10.24
CA LYS A 255 -20.66 -12.78 9.05
C LYS A 255 -20.08 -12.18 7.77
N TYR A 256 -19.73 -10.89 7.79
CA TYR A 256 -19.26 -10.14 6.63
C TYR A 256 -17.81 -9.68 6.77
N LEU A 257 -17.25 -9.69 7.97
CA LEU A 257 -15.94 -9.16 8.30
C LEU A 257 -15.12 -10.14 9.12
N ASP A 258 -13.87 -10.33 8.73
CA ASP A 258 -12.84 -10.88 9.61
C ASP A 258 -12.38 -9.80 10.59
N VAL A 259 -13.18 -9.61 11.65
CA VAL A 259 -12.97 -8.57 12.67
C VAL A 259 -11.57 -8.67 13.29
N ASP A 260 -11.07 -9.89 13.51
CA ASP A 260 -9.76 -10.11 14.13
C ASP A 260 -8.63 -9.50 13.28
N SER A 261 -8.58 -9.88 12.00
CA SER A 261 -7.59 -9.37 11.05
C SER A 261 -7.70 -7.86 10.85
N ILE A 262 -8.93 -7.33 10.79
CA ILE A 262 -9.18 -5.90 10.61
C ILE A 262 -8.67 -5.08 11.81
N LEU A 263 -8.93 -5.53 13.04
CA LEU A 263 -8.46 -4.82 14.24
C LEU A 263 -6.94 -4.87 14.38
N ARG A 264 -6.29 -5.97 13.99
CA ARG A 264 -4.82 -6.05 13.91
C ARG A 264 -4.26 -5.04 12.90
N TYR A 265 -4.90 -4.91 11.72
CA TYR A 265 -4.52 -3.91 10.73
C TYR A 265 -4.60 -2.48 11.29
N PHE A 266 -5.67 -2.14 12.00
CA PHE A 266 -5.83 -0.82 12.60
C PHE A 266 -4.88 -0.56 13.78
N ALA A 267 -4.58 -1.57 14.59
CA ALA A 267 -3.63 -1.45 15.69
C ALA A 267 -2.23 -1.07 15.16
N VAL A 268 -1.77 -1.74 14.10
CA VAL A 268 -0.48 -1.44 13.48
C VAL A 268 -0.46 -0.03 12.87
N ASN A 269 -1.48 0.35 12.07
CA ASN A 269 -1.57 1.71 11.53
C ASN A 269 -1.60 2.80 12.62
N THR A 270 -2.20 2.51 13.78
CA THR A 270 -2.26 3.43 14.92
C THR A 270 -0.90 3.63 15.58
N VAL A 271 -0.11 2.56 15.71
CA VAL A 271 1.27 2.64 16.19
C VAL A 271 2.12 3.42 15.20
N LEU A 272 1.96 3.15 13.90
CA LEU A 272 2.71 3.81 12.83
C LEU A 272 2.24 5.25 12.56
N VAL A 273 1.08 5.68 13.06
CA VAL A 273 0.46 6.97 12.72
C VAL A 273 0.40 7.12 11.19
N ASN A 274 -0.08 6.06 10.52
CA ASN A 274 -0.08 5.99 9.07
C ASN A 274 -1.41 6.53 8.51
N PHE A 275 -1.41 7.80 8.08
CA PHE A 275 -2.58 8.43 7.48
C PHE A 275 -2.54 8.50 5.95
N ASP A 276 -1.50 7.97 5.30
CA ASP A 276 -1.59 7.68 3.87
C ASP A 276 -2.19 6.26 3.70
N SER A 277 -3.36 6.09 4.28
CA SER A 277 -4.08 4.81 4.43
C SER A 277 -5.59 5.07 4.48
N TYR A 278 -6.39 4.02 4.69
CA TYR A 278 -7.82 4.15 4.97
C TYR A 278 -8.13 5.14 6.11
N ALA A 279 -7.30 5.16 7.16
CA ALA A 279 -7.52 5.98 8.35
C ALA A 279 -7.37 7.49 8.09
N GLY A 280 -6.68 7.87 7.01
CA GLY A 280 -6.48 9.27 6.67
C GLY A 280 -7.49 9.83 5.67
N ASN A 281 -7.34 11.11 5.36
CA ASN A 281 -8.27 11.84 4.50
C ASN A 281 -8.30 11.36 3.05
N MET A 282 -7.25 10.68 2.56
CA MET A 282 -7.23 10.19 1.18
C MET A 282 -8.04 8.90 1.01
N GLN A 283 -8.16 8.05 2.04
CA GLN A 283 -8.91 6.76 1.99
C GLN A 283 -8.30 5.73 1.04
N HIS A 284 -6.99 5.73 0.83
CA HIS A 284 -6.31 4.92 -0.19
C HIS A 284 -5.30 3.96 0.47
N ASN A 285 -4.47 3.29 -0.34
CA ASN A 285 -3.35 2.45 0.12
C ASN A 285 -3.76 1.26 1.00
N TYR A 286 -4.83 0.59 0.60
CA TYR A 286 -5.23 -0.70 1.16
C TYR A 286 -5.85 -1.58 0.08
N TYR A 287 -5.89 -2.88 0.36
CA TYR A 287 -6.70 -3.83 -0.41
C TYR A 287 -7.82 -4.38 0.46
N LEU A 288 -8.96 -4.66 -0.15
CA LEU A 288 -9.98 -5.53 0.41
C LEU A 288 -9.80 -6.92 -0.18
N TYR A 289 -9.72 -7.92 0.70
CA TYR A 289 -9.83 -9.32 0.30
C TYR A 289 -11.19 -9.86 0.70
N GLU A 290 -11.92 -10.41 -0.26
CA GLU A 290 -13.22 -11.05 -0.06
C GLU A 290 -13.10 -12.55 -0.29
N LYS A 291 -13.59 -13.36 0.65
CA LYS A 291 -13.79 -14.79 0.42
C LYS A 291 -15.15 -15.23 0.96
N ASP A 292 -15.97 -15.78 0.07
CA ASP A 292 -17.29 -16.33 0.38
C ASP A 292 -18.20 -15.34 1.16
N GLY A 293 -18.07 -14.04 0.86
CA GLY A 293 -18.81 -12.93 1.48
C GLY A 293 -18.17 -12.33 2.74
N VAL A 294 -17.03 -12.87 3.20
CA VAL A 294 -16.28 -12.36 4.35
C VAL A 294 -15.11 -11.52 3.87
N PHE A 295 -14.97 -10.32 4.41
CA PHE A 295 -13.97 -9.34 4.02
C PHE A 295 -12.91 -9.13 5.09
N THR A 296 -11.67 -8.90 4.66
CA THR A 296 -10.59 -8.35 5.48
C THR A 296 -9.88 -7.22 4.72
N ILE A 297 -9.09 -6.43 5.45
CA ILE A 297 -8.29 -5.31 4.93
C ILE A 297 -6.80 -5.66 4.98
N LEU A 298 -6.08 -5.35 3.90
CA LEU A 298 -4.67 -5.67 3.73
C LEU A 298 -3.85 -4.39 3.47
N PRO A 299 -2.64 -4.27 4.04
CA PRO A 299 -1.80 -3.09 3.89
C PRO A 299 -1.12 -3.01 2.52
N TRP A 300 -0.93 -1.78 2.04
CA TRP A 300 -0.25 -1.49 0.79
C TRP A 300 0.41 -0.11 0.86
N ASP A 301 1.52 0.09 0.16
CA ASP A 301 2.20 1.38 -0.05
C ASP A 301 2.44 2.17 1.26
N LEU A 302 3.41 1.72 2.06
CA LEU A 302 3.62 2.19 3.44
C LEU A 302 4.82 3.14 3.58
N ASN A 303 5.29 3.75 2.50
CA ASN A 303 6.45 4.65 2.52
C ASN A 303 6.23 5.91 3.39
N LEU A 304 4.98 6.35 3.55
CA LEU A 304 4.58 7.48 4.40
C LEU A 304 4.09 7.07 5.80
N ALA A 305 4.35 5.83 6.24
CA ALA A 305 4.19 5.41 7.62
C ALA A 305 5.12 6.21 8.58
N PHE A 306 5.00 5.97 9.89
CA PHE A 306 5.73 6.68 10.93
C PHE A 306 5.46 8.20 10.88
N ALA A 307 4.19 8.58 10.80
CA ALA A 307 3.71 9.95 10.68
C ALA A 307 4.27 10.72 9.45
N GLY A 308 4.60 10.03 8.35
CA GLY A 308 5.09 10.65 7.13
C GLY A 308 4.04 11.49 6.37
N PHE A 309 2.75 11.29 6.69
CA PHE A 309 1.61 11.98 6.07
C PHE A 309 0.59 12.44 7.12
N GLY A 310 -0.05 13.59 6.88
CA GLY A 310 -1.21 14.04 7.65
C GLY A 310 -0.92 14.59 9.06
N VAL A 311 0.32 14.52 9.55
CA VAL A 311 0.74 15.09 10.85
C VAL A 311 1.93 16.03 10.67
N GLY A 312 1.80 17.25 11.17
CA GLY A 312 2.81 18.30 10.97
C GLY A 312 3.82 18.48 12.11
N ASN A 313 3.63 17.80 13.25
CA ASN A 313 4.51 17.96 14.41
C ASN A 313 4.73 16.64 15.17
N GLY A 314 5.96 16.45 15.67
CA GLY A 314 6.36 15.22 16.36
C GLY A 314 5.61 14.95 17.65
N GLU A 315 5.31 15.99 18.44
CA GLU A 315 4.55 15.83 19.69
C GLU A 315 3.15 15.26 19.43
N GLN A 316 2.43 15.79 18.44
CA GLN A 316 1.12 15.29 18.02
C GLN A 316 1.23 13.88 17.45
N ALA A 317 2.27 13.58 16.67
CA ALA A 317 2.45 12.24 16.12
C ALA A 317 2.66 11.20 17.23
N VAL A 318 3.57 11.48 18.16
CA VAL A 318 3.81 10.63 19.34
C VAL A 318 2.54 10.49 20.18
N ASN A 319 1.78 11.58 20.36
CA ASN A 319 0.61 11.64 21.23
C ASN A 319 -0.72 11.44 20.49
N TYR A 320 -0.70 10.87 19.28
CA TYR A 320 -1.93 10.72 18.50
C TYR A 320 -2.92 9.79 19.23
N PRO A 321 -4.21 10.16 19.35
CA PRO A 321 -5.23 9.38 20.05
C PRO A 321 -5.38 7.94 19.53
N VAL A 322 -5.39 6.95 20.43
CA VAL A 322 -5.57 5.53 20.07
C VAL A 322 -7.03 5.11 19.88
N ASP A 323 -7.99 5.77 20.55
CA ASP A 323 -9.44 5.52 20.43
C ASP A 323 -10.10 6.39 19.35
N LYS A 324 -9.34 7.29 18.73
CA LYS A 324 -9.73 8.00 17.50
C LYS A 324 -8.56 7.99 16.51
N PRO A 325 -8.17 6.81 15.97
CA PRO A 325 -6.98 6.67 15.13
C PRO A 325 -7.22 7.11 13.68
N VAL A 326 -7.92 8.23 13.46
CA VAL A 326 -8.33 8.73 12.14
C VAL A 326 -8.14 10.24 12.07
N THR A 327 -7.87 10.79 10.88
CA THR A 327 -7.71 12.25 10.68
C THR A 327 -9.03 13.02 10.63
N THR A 328 -10.15 12.33 10.82
CA THR A 328 -11.53 12.83 10.71
C THR A 328 -12.37 12.27 11.86
N GLU A 329 -13.70 12.30 11.79
CA GLU A 329 -14.57 11.59 12.74
C GLU A 329 -14.64 10.09 12.42
N LEU A 330 -14.81 9.25 13.45
CA LEU A 330 -14.93 7.79 13.29
C LEU A 330 -16.11 7.40 12.38
N SER A 331 -17.19 8.19 12.38
CA SER A 331 -18.35 7.99 11.49
C SER A 331 -18.02 8.14 10.01
N GLU A 332 -16.92 8.82 9.67
CA GLU A 332 -16.43 8.93 8.30
C GLU A 332 -15.56 7.74 7.90
N ARG A 333 -15.21 6.86 8.84
CA ARG A 333 -14.40 5.66 8.64
C ARG A 333 -15.11 4.44 9.24
N PRO A 334 -16.26 4.04 8.67
CA PRO A 334 -17.15 3.05 9.28
C PRO A 334 -16.45 1.73 9.62
N LEU A 335 -15.45 1.28 8.83
CA LEU A 335 -14.77 0.00 9.08
C LEU A 335 -14.10 -0.05 10.45
N ILE A 336 -13.48 1.03 10.91
CA ILE A 336 -12.94 1.11 12.29
C ILE A 336 -13.97 1.70 13.25
N GLY A 337 -14.73 2.71 12.83
CA GLY A 337 -15.68 3.41 13.69
C GLY A 337 -16.74 2.48 14.28
N LYS A 338 -17.34 1.63 13.45
CA LYS A 338 -18.36 0.66 13.89
C LYS A 338 -17.81 -0.45 14.77
N LEU A 339 -16.57 -0.88 14.50
CA LEU A 339 -15.93 -1.90 15.33
C LEU A 339 -15.60 -1.36 16.72
N LEU A 340 -15.11 -0.12 16.83
CA LEU A 340 -14.80 0.49 18.14
C LEU A 340 -16.04 0.91 18.94
N GLU A 341 -17.23 0.96 18.34
CA GLU A 341 -18.50 1.11 19.09
C GLU A 341 -18.83 -0.13 19.94
N ILE A 342 -18.24 -1.29 19.63
CA ILE A 342 -18.48 -2.56 20.33
C ILE A 342 -17.37 -2.75 21.39
N PRO A 343 -17.72 -2.77 22.70
CA PRO A 343 -16.72 -2.82 23.78
C PRO A 343 -15.75 -4.01 23.70
N GLU A 344 -16.25 -5.18 23.29
CA GLU A 344 -15.45 -6.39 23.14
C GLU A 344 -14.37 -6.24 22.04
N TYR A 345 -14.72 -5.58 20.94
CA TYR A 345 -13.80 -5.32 19.83
C TYR A 345 -12.82 -4.20 20.17
N GLN A 346 -13.26 -3.18 20.89
CA GLN A 346 -12.37 -2.14 21.39
C GLN A 346 -11.30 -2.72 22.33
N GLU A 347 -11.67 -3.61 23.25
CA GLU A 347 -10.71 -4.27 24.15
C GLU A 347 -9.75 -5.18 23.38
N LEU A 348 -10.23 -5.91 22.36
CA LEU A 348 -9.39 -6.72 21.49
C LEU A 348 -8.37 -5.85 20.72
N TYR A 349 -8.81 -4.72 20.20
CA TYR A 349 -7.93 -3.71 19.59
C TYR A 349 -6.90 -3.15 20.56
N HIS A 350 -7.28 -2.83 21.80
CA HIS A 350 -6.34 -2.40 22.85
C HIS A 350 -5.34 -3.50 23.22
N GLN A 351 -5.76 -4.76 23.22
CA GLN A 351 -4.86 -5.89 23.40
C GLN A 351 -3.79 -5.92 22.31
N TYR A 352 -4.16 -5.69 21.05
CA TYR A 352 -3.20 -5.61 19.95
C TYR A 352 -2.23 -4.45 20.07
N LEU A 353 -2.68 -3.27 20.51
CA LEU A 353 -1.78 -2.17 20.82
C LEU A 353 -0.76 -2.53 21.91
N ARG A 354 -1.21 -3.19 23.00
CA ARG A 354 -0.31 -3.68 24.06
C ARG A 354 0.67 -4.74 23.54
N GLU A 355 0.22 -5.61 22.66
CA GLU A 355 1.06 -6.65 22.06
C GLU A 355 2.18 -6.07 21.20
N ILE A 356 1.87 -5.09 20.33
CA ILE A 356 2.88 -4.40 19.52
C ILE A 356 3.89 -3.69 20.43
N VAL A 357 3.41 -2.95 21.43
CA VAL A 357 4.29 -2.25 22.38
C VAL A 357 5.22 -3.23 23.10
N ALA A 358 4.67 -4.27 23.72
CA ALA A 358 5.45 -5.21 24.53
C ALA A 358 6.38 -6.10 23.69
N ASN A 359 5.89 -6.66 22.59
CA ASN A 359 6.59 -7.71 21.85
C ASN A 359 7.45 -7.18 20.71
N TYR A 360 7.13 -6.00 20.16
CA TYR A 360 7.87 -5.43 19.03
C TYR A 360 8.76 -4.26 19.46
N ILE A 361 8.26 -3.31 20.26
CA ILE A 361 9.04 -2.13 20.66
C ILE A 361 9.87 -2.39 21.93
N ASP A 362 9.21 -2.69 23.05
CA ASP A 362 9.86 -2.82 24.38
C ASP A 362 10.76 -4.06 24.48
N SER A 363 10.50 -5.09 23.66
CA SER A 363 11.36 -6.27 23.55
C SER A 363 12.73 -5.97 22.93
N GLY A 364 12.88 -4.81 22.26
CA GLY A 364 14.06 -4.45 21.48
C GLY A 364 14.03 -4.92 20.02
N LEU A 365 12.99 -5.64 19.58
CA LEU A 365 12.90 -6.17 18.21
C LEU A 365 12.90 -5.05 17.15
N PHE A 366 12.22 -3.93 17.39
CA PHE A 366 12.22 -2.78 16.48
C PHE A 366 13.63 -2.19 16.29
N GLU A 367 14.37 -2.04 17.39
CA GLU A 367 15.75 -1.55 17.37
C GLU A 367 16.69 -2.54 16.66
N GLU A 368 16.55 -3.84 16.95
CA GLU A 368 17.28 -4.90 16.26
C GLU A 368 17.01 -4.89 14.76
N ASN A 369 15.75 -4.76 14.35
CA ASN A 369 15.35 -4.70 12.95
C ASN A 369 15.91 -3.47 12.23
N ILE A 370 15.93 -2.29 12.87
CA ILE A 370 16.58 -1.09 12.31
C ILE A 370 18.07 -1.37 12.09
N TYR A 371 18.78 -1.90 13.08
CA TYR A 371 20.23 -2.17 12.95
C TYR A 371 20.56 -3.28 11.97
N LYS A 372 19.76 -4.36 11.93
CA LYS A 372 19.91 -5.42 10.94
C LYS A 372 19.70 -4.87 9.53
N THR A 373 18.69 -4.05 9.35
CA THR A 373 18.37 -3.43 8.06
C THR A 373 19.45 -2.45 7.62
N ASP A 374 19.90 -1.53 8.50
CA ASP A 374 21.03 -0.63 8.21
C ASP A 374 22.26 -1.44 7.80
N LYS A 375 22.66 -2.45 8.57
CA LYS A 375 23.79 -3.29 8.22
C LYS A 375 23.67 -3.94 6.83
N LEU A 376 22.46 -4.34 6.42
CA LEU A 376 22.20 -4.93 5.12
C LEU A 376 22.32 -3.90 3.99
N ILE A 377 21.77 -2.70 4.18
CA ILE A 377 21.59 -1.73 3.08
C ILE A 377 22.60 -0.57 3.07
N ASN A 378 23.35 -0.35 4.16
CA ASN A 378 24.18 0.84 4.38
C ASN A 378 25.10 1.15 3.18
N ASN A 379 25.82 0.14 2.70
CA ASN A 379 26.72 0.29 1.56
C ASN A 379 25.98 0.56 0.26
N TYR A 380 24.77 0.04 0.09
CA TYR A 380 23.95 0.30 -1.10
C TYR A 380 23.42 1.74 -1.07
N VAL A 381 22.90 2.22 0.08
CA VAL A 381 22.46 3.62 0.24
C VAL A 381 23.61 4.59 -0.01
N LYS A 382 24.81 4.29 0.50
CA LYS A 382 26.00 5.14 0.30
C LYS A 382 26.39 5.28 -1.19
N ASN A 383 26.15 4.25 -1.99
CA ASN A 383 26.55 4.18 -3.39
C ASN A 383 25.35 4.28 -4.35
N ASP A 384 24.17 4.70 -3.85
CA ASP A 384 22.96 4.80 -4.65
C ASP A 384 23.08 5.97 -5.64
N ALA A 385 23.13 5.63 -6.93
CA ALA A 385 23.43 6.59 -8.00
C ALA A 385 22.32 7.60 -8.25
N THR A 386 21.08 7.26 -7.91
CA THR A 386 19.90 8.11 -8.16
C THR A 386 19.19 8.52 -6.86
N ALA A 387 19.87 8.46 -5.71
CA ALA A 387 19.30 8.71 -4.40
C ALA A 387 18.55 10.05 -4.28
N PHE A 388 17.37 10.05 -3.66
CA PHE A 388 16.64 11.27 -3.31
C PHE A 388 17.31 12.06 -2.17
N PHE A 389 18.02 11.36 -1.29
CA PHE A 389 18.59 11.91 -0.06
C PHE A 389 20.08 11.58 0.04
N THR A 390 20.82 12.42 0.75
CA THR A 390 22.24 12.17 0.98
C THR A 390 22.44 11.03 1.98
N TYR A 391 23.58 10.35 1.90
CA TYR A 391 23.96 9.33 2.87
C TYR A 391 24.00 9.87 4.33
N GLU A 392 24.39 11.13 4.53
CA GLU A 392 24.36 11.77 5.84
C GLU A 392 22.92 11.94 6.37
N GLN A 393 21.97 12.32 5.51
CA GLN A 393 20.55 12.41 5.89
C GLN A 393 20.01 11.04 6.31
N TYR A 394 20.38 9.98 5.60
CA TYR A 394 20.04 8.61 5.98
C TYR A 394 20.57 8.24 7.37
N GLN A 395 21.87 8.46 7.62
CA GLN A 395 22.47 8.14 8.92
C GLN A 395 21.82 8.92 10.08
N ASN A 396 21.49 10.19 9.84
CA ASN A 396 20.85 11.05 10.84
C ASN A 396 19.37 10.70 11.08
N ALA A 397 18.71 10.05 10.11
CA ALA A 397 17.31 9.67 10.22
C ALA A 397 17.10 8.47 11.17
N LEU A 398 18.02 7.50 11.22
CA LEU A 398 17.81 6.25 11.97
C LEU A 398 17.62 6.46 13.48
N PRO A 399 18.43 7.29 14.18
CA PRO A 399 18.21 7.57 15.59
C PRO A 399 16.86 8.24 15.87
N VAL A 400 16.38 9.08 14.94
CA VAL A 400 15.09 9.77 15.08
C VAL A 400 13.92 8.80 14.88
N LEU A 401 14.04 7.85 13.94
CA LEU A 401 13.05 6.79 13.74
C LEU A 401 12.94 5.89 14.98
N LEU A 402 14.07 5.51 15.57
CA LEU A 402 14.12 4.74 16.81
C LEU A 402 13.45 5.49 17.96
N GLU A 403 13.76 6.77 18.11
CA GLU A 403 13.17 7.62 19.15
C GLU A 403 11.67 7.79 18.98
N PHE A 404 11.18 7.97 17.73
CA PHE A 404 9.76 7.99 17.43
C PHE A 404 9.05 6.73 17.94
N GLY A 405 9.57 5.54 17.62
CA GLY A 405 8.99 4.27 18.05
C GLY A 405 8.90 4.16 19.57
N ARG A 406 9.98 4.52 20.28
CA ARG A 406 10.03 4.50 21.76
C ARG A 406 9.04 5.47 22.39
N GLN A 407 9.01 6.73 21.95
CA GLN A 407 8.09 7.72 22.49
C GLN A 407 6.64 7.38 22.18
N ARG A 408 6.36 6.87 20.97
CA ARG A 408 5.03 6.45 20.57
C ARG A 408 4.52 5.27 21.40
N ALA A 409 5.37 4.27 21.67
CA ALA A 409 5.04 3.16 22.54
C ALA A 409 4.71 3.62 23.98
N ALA A 410 5.55 4.48 24.56
CA ALA A 410 5.30 5.05 25.89
C ALA A 410 3.97 5.82 25.94
N SER A 411 3.67 6.58 24.89
CA SER A 411 2.40 7.32 24.75
C SER A 411 1.19 6.41 24.68
N ILE A 412 1.27 5.31 23.92
CA ILE A 412 0.20 4.31 23.83
C ILE A 412 -0.05 3.67 25.19
N THR A 413 1.01 3.27 25.91
CA THR A 413 0.89 2.72 27.26
C THR A 413 0.18 3.69 28.21
N ALA A 414 0.55 4.97 28.20
CA ALA A 414 -0.08 6.00 29.02
C ALA A 414 -1.56 6.23 28.67
N GLN A 415 -1.91 6.21 27.38
CA GLN A 415 -3.30 6.34 26.91
C GLN A 415 -4.16 5.14 27.36
N LEU A 416 -3.66 3.92 27.21
CA LEU A 416 -4.35 2.70 27.63
C LEU A 416 -4.48 2.57 29.17
N ALA A 417 -3.59 3.21 29.92
CA ALA A 417 -3.67 3.32 31.38
C ALA A 417 -4.60 4.44 31.88
N GLY A 418 -5.13 5.28 30.98
CA GLY A 418 -5.95 6.45 31.33
C GLY A 418 -5.14 7.62 31.90
N GLU A 419 -3.82 7.60 31.77
CA GLU A 419 -2.92 8.67 32.21
C GLU A 419 -2.83 9.82 31.19
N ARG A 420 -3.27 9.57 29.96
CA ARG A 420 -3.36 10.52 28.84
C ARG A 420 -4.66 10.29 28.07
N SER A 421 -5.21 11.35 27.47
CA SER A 421 -6.40 11.22 26.63
C SER A 421 -6.16 10.25 25.47
N SER A 422 -7.06 9.28 25.31
CA SER A 422 -7.06 8.32 24.20
C SER A 422 -7.91 8.77 23.02
N THR A 423 -8.72 9.84 23.16
CA THR A 423 -9.68 10.32 22.15
C THR A 423 -9.36 11.70 21.59
N THR A 424 -8.56 12.49 22.31
CA THR A 424 -8.20 13.86 21.92
C THR A 424 -6.70 14.06 22.10
N TRP A 425 -6.08 14.70 21.10
CA TRP A 425 -4.76 15.26 21.30
C TRP A 425 -4.90 16.54 22.13
N GLU A 426 -4.15 16.61 23.22
CA GLU A 426 -3.98 17.82 24.01
C GLU A 426 -2.51 18.21 23.95
N GLN A 427 -2.24 19.48 23.65
CA GLN A 427 -0.87 20.00 23.72
C GLN A 427 -0.43 19.98 25.18
N SER A 428 0.75 19.41 25.47
CA SER A 428 1.29 19.49 26.82
C SER A 428 1.54 20.96 27.20
N GLU A 429 1.11 21.38 28.41
CA GLU A 429 1.59 22.64 28.95
C GLU A 429 3.10 22.51 29.11
N LYS A 430 3.89 23.34 28.43
CA LYS A 430 5.36 23.37 28.59
C LYS A 430 5.72 23.50 30.08
N THR A 431 6.04 22.39 30.72
CA THR A 431 6.60 22.42 32.07
C THR A 431 8.06 22.88 31.96
N THR A 432 8.29 24.14 32.30
CA THR A 432 9.64 24.65 32.57
C THR A 432 10.21 23.98 33.83
N ALA A 433 10.83 22.81 33.69
CA ALA A 433 11.93 22.32 34.55
C ALA A 433 12.31 20.90 34.10
N GLY A 434 13.60 20.68 33.85
CA GLY A 434 14.09 19.50 33.15
C GLY A 434 13.86 18.15 33.87
N ALA A 435 13.35 17.20 33.10
CA ALA A 435 13.90 15.87 32.97
C ALA A 435 14.28 15.73 31.49
N GLY A 436 15.54 15.41 31.18
CA GLY A 436 15.93 15.15 29.78
C GLY A 436 15.06 14.01 29.25
N ASN A 437 14.35 14.27 28.15
CA ASN A 437 13.69 13.35 27.19
C ASN A 437 12.57 14.06 26.39
N ASP A 438 12.19 15.31 26.72
CA ASP A 438 11.18 16.12 25.99
C ASP A 438 11.69 16.79 24.70
N ALA A 439 12.74 16.24 24.07
CA ALA A 439 13.13 16.69 22.73
C ALA A 439 12.15 16.07 21.72
N GLY A 440 11.13 16.83 21.32
CA GLY A 440 10.13 16.36 20.36
C GLY A 440 10.77 15.77 19.09
N VAL A 441 10.22 14.66 18.61
CA VAL A 441 10.67 13.97 17.39
C VAL A 441 10.65 14.93 16.20
N ASP A 442 11.78 15.11 15.53
CA ASP A 442 11.83 15.86 14.27
C ASP A 442 11.38 14.98 13.10
N LEU A 443 10.08 15.03 12.78
CA LEU A 443 9.52 14.26 11.66
C LEU A 443 10.19 14.59 10.31
N SER A 444 10.73 15.80 10.16
CA SER A 444 11.42 16.18 8.92
C SER A 444 12.74 15.42 8.73
N ALA A 445 13.36 14.94 9.82
CA ALA A 445 14.60 14.18 9.77
C ALA A 445 14.40 12.76 9.22
N ILE A 446 13.23 12.16 9.42
CA ILE A 446 12.88 10.81 8.91
C ILE A 446 12.16 10.84 7.56
N GLY A 447 11.95 12.01 6.97
CA GLY A 447 11.20 12.17 5.73
C GLY A 447 9.68 12.15 5.94
N GLY A 448 8.93 12.52 4.91
CA GLY A 448 7.52 12.91 5.00
C GLY A 448 7.33 14.43 4.96
N GLY A 449 6.09 14.92 5.09
CA GLY A 449 5.80 16.36 5.11
C GLY A 449 4.61 16.82 4.27
N MET A 450 3.83 15.90 3.69
CA MET A 450 2.56 16.24 3.04
C MET A 450 1.46 16.41 4.10
N GLY A 451 1.45 17.56 4.79
CA GLY A 451 0.30 18.00 5.60
C GLY A 451 0.65 18.69 6.92
N GLY A 452 0.32 19.98 7.04
CA GLY A 452 0.27 20.68 8.33
C GLY A 452 0.61 22.18 8.34
N GLY A 453 1.22 22.73 7.29
CA GLY A 453 1.56 24.15 7.23
C GLY A 453 2.19 24.53 5.90
N LYS A 454 2.06 25.80 5.49
CA LYS A 454 2.73 26.34 4.30
C LYS A 454 4.24 26.09 4.38
N GLY A 455 4.72 25.12 3.62
CA GLY A 455 6.13 24.87 3.39
C GLY A 455 6.24 23.99 2.17
N GLY A 456 6.47 24.61 1.00
CA GLY A 456 6.89 23.85 -0.17
C GLY A 456 8.24 23.17 0.09
N PRO A 457 8.66 22.23 -0.78
CA PRO A 457 9.95 21.57 -0.65
C PRO A 457 11.05 22.62 -0.51
N ALA A 458 11.84 22.53 0.56
CA ALA A 458 13.05 23.33 0.69
C ALA A 458 13.99 22.90 -0.44
N GLY A 459 14.15 23.76 -1.45
CA GLY A 459 15.09 23.53 -2.53
C GLY A 459 16.49 23.32 -1.99
N ASN A 460 17.15 22.25 -2.45
CA ASN A 460 18.55 21.97 -2.17
C ASN A 460 19.43 23.12 -2.69
N ALA A 461 19.97 23.93 -1.77
CA ALA A 461 21.10 24.78 -2.08
C ALA A 461 22.38 23.95 -2.04
N ARG A 462 23.09 23.88 -3.17
CA ARG A 462 24.42 23.24 -3.29
C ARG A 462 25.43 23.87 -2.31
N PRO A 463 26.38 23.12 -1.75
CA PRO A 463 27.59 23.69 -1.20
C PRO A 463 28.47 24.20 -2.36
N GLN A 464 28.83 25.49 -2.35
CA GLN A 464 29.85 26.04 -3.24
C GLN A 464 31.21 26.00 -2.53
N ASP A 465 32.12 25.24 -3.13
CA ASP A 465 33.52 25.16 -2.73
C ASP A 465 34.24 26.47 -3.08
N ALA A 466 35.09 26.93 -2.15
CA ALA A 466 35.88 28.14 -2.27
C ALA A 466 37.15 27.95 -3.11
N ALA A 467 37.38 28.79 -4.12
CA ALA A 467 38.72 29.19 -4.58
C ALA A 467 38.71 30.41 -5.54
N GLY A 468 39.41 31.50 -5.15
CA GLY A 468 40.28 32.30 -6.03
C GLY A 468 39.70 33.39 -6.95
N GLN A 469 39.89 34.67 -6.54
CA GLN A 469 40.43 35.85 -7.28
C GLN A 469 40.44 35.80 -8.85
N GLU A 470 40.04 36.81 -9.64
CA GLU A 470 40.44 38.24 -9.59
C GLU A 470 39.65 39.14 -10.60
N ALA A 471 39.44 40.42 -10.23
CA ALA A 471 39.35 41.69 -11.01
C ALA A 471 38.46 41.91 -12.27
N ALA A 472 37.60 42.95 -12.17
CA ALA A 472 36.81 43.64 -13.22
C ALA A 472 37.66 44.54 -14.18
N PRO A 473 37.12 45.21 -15.23
CA PRO A 473 36.34 46.48 -15.09
C PRO A 473 35.30 46.74 -16.25
N PRO A 474 34.78 47.98 -16.49
CA PRO A 474 33.51 48.52 -16.00
C PRO A 474 32.47 48.88 -17.11
N GLU A 475 31.28 49.31 -16.67
CA GLU A 475 30.07 49.70 -17.43
C GLU A 475 30.25 50.85 -18.46
N PRO A 476 29.21 51.21 -19.26
CA PRO A 476 28.24 52.19 -18.74
C PRO A 476 26.75 51.97 -19.10
N ASP A 477 25.93 52.26 -18.09
CA ASP A 477 24.68 53.03 -18.09
C ASP A 477 23.57 52.72 -19.13
N ASN A 478 22.44 52.24 -18.61
CA ASN A 478 21.23 53.06 -18.73
C ASN A 478 20.31 52.91 -17.51
N ALA A 479 20.09 54.04 -16.86
CA ALA A 479 19.28 54.22 -15.67
C ALA A 479 17.78 54.10 -15.96
N GLY A 480 17.04 53.49 -15.05
CA GLY A 480 15.59 53.71 -14.93
C GLY A 480 14.81 52.49 -14.45
N GLY A 481 14.71 52.29 -13.14
CA GLY A 481 13.87 51.23 -12.59
C GLY A 481 13.79 51.26 -11.08
N GLY A 482 13.09 52.26 -10.55
CA GLY A 482 12.87 52.45 -9.13
C GLY A 482 12.22 51.24 -8.46
N ASN A 483 12.73 50.94 -7.26
CA ASN A 483 12.15 50.13 -6.22
C ASN A 483 10.61 50.25 -6.16
N ARG A 484 9.89 49.15 -6.48
CA ARG A 484 8.51 48.93 -6.06
C ARG A 484 8.41 47.53 -5.46
N GLY A 485 8.68 47.45 -4.16
CA GLY A 485 8.08 46.42 -3.32
C GLY A 485 6.56 46.59 -3.37
N GLY A 486 5.91 45.82 -4.25
CA GLY A 486 4.46 45.67 -4.25
C GLY A 486 4.11 44.53 -3.31
N ALA A 487 3.53 44.84 -2.16
CA ALA A 487 2.87 43.86 -1.31
C ALA A 487 1.89 43.05 -2.18
N SER A 488 1.96 41.71 -2.11
CA SER A 488 0.91 40.86 -2.69
C SER A 488 -0.44 41.35 -2.16
N PRO A 489 -1.43 41.62 -3.03
CA PRO A 489 -2.70 42.16 -2.57
C PRO A 489 -3.37 41.22 -1.58
N ASP A 490 -3.89 41.81 -0.51
CA ASP A 490 -4.57 41.15 0.58
C ASP A 490 -5.63 40.16 0.05
N ARG A 491 -5.64 38.92 0.54
CA ARG A 491 -6.47 37.82 0.00
C ARG A 491 -7.96 38.18 0.02
N GLU A 492 -8.37 39.01 0.97
CA GLU A 492 -9.74 39.53 1.09
C GLU A 492 -10.08 40.54 -0.02
N LYS A 493 -9.14 41.40 -0.41
CA LYS A 493 -9.33 42.38 -1.51
C LYS A 493 -9.44 41.70 -2.86
N MET A 494 -8.64 40.65 -3.07
CA MET A 494 -8.68 39.83 -4.29
C MET A 494 -10.01 39.08 -4.41
N THR A 495 -10.58 38.63 -3.29
CA THR A 495 -11.89 37.97 -3.27
C THR A 495 -13.01 38.94 -3.65
N LYS A 496 -13.04 40.14 -3.04
CA LYS A 496 -14.01 41.20 -3.41
C LYS A 496 -13.86 41.66 -4.85
N ALA A 497 -12.62 41.78 -5.35
CA ALA A 497 -12.37 42.14 -6.75
C ALA A 497 -12.94 41.09 -7.73
N MET A 498 -12.82 39.80 -7.39
CA MET A 498 -13.38 38.71 -8.18
C MET A 498 -14.92 38.67 -8.16
N GLU A 499 -15.55 38.95 -7.02
CA GLU A 499 -17.02 39.06 -6.92
C GLU A 499 -17.55 40.17 -7.83
N ILE A 500 -16.88 41.33 -7.85
CA ILE A 500 -17.26 42.46 -8.72
C ILE A 500 -17.14 42.05 -10.19
N ILE A 501 -16.06 41.37 -10.57
CA ILE A 501 -15.84 40.92 -11.96
C ILE A 501 -16.84 39.82 -12.37
N GLN A 502 -17.19 38.90 -11.46
CA GLN A 502 -18.19 37.86 -11.72
C GLN A 502 -19.62 38.41 -11.84
N SER A 503 -19.91 39.55 -11.20
CA SER A 503 -21.20 40.23 -11.33
C SER A 503 -21.39 40.97 -12.66
N ALA A 504 -20.35 41.08 -13.49
CA ALA A 504 -20.41 41.72 -14.80
C ALA A 504 -20.98 40.75 -15.86
N ASN A 505 -22.21 41.03 -16.29
CA ASN A 505 -22.97 40.18 -17.18
C ASN A 505 -22.40 40.28 -18.62
N GLY A 506 -21.78 39.20 -19.11
CA GLY A 506 -21.26 39.14 -20.50
C GLY A 506 -19.84 39.67 -20.71
N GLY A 507 -19.06 39.90 -19.65
CA GLY A 507 -17.61 40.19 -19.74
C GLY A 507 -17.22 41.67 -19.82
N GLU A 508 -18.20 42.60 -19.92
CA GLU A 508 -17.94 44.04 -19.83
C GLU A 508 -18.31 44.59 -18.45
N LEU A 509 -17.34 45.21 -17.76
CA LEU A 509 -17.56 45.90 -16.49
C LEU A 509 -18.20 47.28 -16.75
N THR A 510 -19.14 47.69 -15.90
CA THR A 510 -19.63 49.07 -15.89
C THR A 510 -18.56 50.04 -15.36
N ASP A 511 -18.74 51.34 -15.62
CA ASP A 511 -17.86 52.39 -15.07
C ASP A 511 -17.83 52.37 -13.53
N GLU A 512 -18.96 52.05 -12.90
CA GLU A 512 -19.07 51.90 -11.44
C GLU A 512 -18.29 50.68 -10.92
N GLN A 513 -18.39 49.53 -11.57
CA GLN A 513 -17.60 48.34 -11.20
C GLN A 513 -16.10 48.56 -11.41
N THR A 514 -15.73 49.27 -12.48
CA THR A 514 -14.33 49.63 -12.76
C THR A 514 -13.79 50.60 -11.70
N ALA A 515 -14.59 51.56 -11.23
CA ALA A 515 -14.21 52.46 -10.14
C ALA A 515 -14.03 51.71 -8.80
N GLN A 516 -14.91 50.76 -8.48
CA GLN A 516 -14.80 49.94 -7.27
C GLN A 516 -13.53 49.06 -7.25
N LEU A 517 -13.13 48.51 -8.40
CA LEU A 517 -11.88 47.76 -8.52
C LEU A 517 -10.64 48.64 -8.34
N LYS A 518 -10.67 49.88 -8.87
CA LYS A 518 -9.59 50.86 -8.66
C LYS A 518 -9.49 51.27 -7.19
N GLU A 519 -10.61 51.40 -6.48
CA GLU A 519 -10.64 51.71 -5.04
C GLU A 519 -10.09 50.56 -4.18
N LEU A 520 -10.23 49.31 -4.63
CA LEU A 520 -9.56 48.14 -4.05
C LEU A 520 -8.04 48.09 -4.30
N GLY A 521 -7.51 49.05 -5.06
CA GLY A 521 -6.08 49.22 -5.33
C GLY A 521 -5.58 48.46 -6.56
N LEU A 522 -6.48 48.00 -7.44
CA LEU A 522 -6.08 47.37 -8.70
C LEU A 522 -5.85 48.43 -9.79
N ASP A 523 -4.72 48.32 -10.49
CA ASP A 523 -4.46 49.13 -11.67
C ASP A 523 -5.17 48.55 -12.92
N GLU A 524 -5.21 49.33 -13.99
CA GLU A 524 -5.92 48.95 -15.22
C GLU A 524 -5.37 47.67 -15.85
N ALA A 525 -4.06 47.44 -15.74
CA ALA A 525 -3.41 46.23 -16.28
C ALA A 525 -3.85 44.97 -15.51
N MET A 526 -3.99 45.08 -14.18
CA MET A 526 -4.44 43.98 -13.34
C MET A 526 -5.94 43.71 -13.51
N ILE A 527 -6.76 44.75 -13.68
CA ILE A 527 -8.18 44.62 -14.00
C ILE A 527 -8.36 43.91 -15.36
N ASP A 528 -7.60 44.28 -16.38
CA ASP A 528 -7.68 43.67 -17.70
C ASP A 528 -7.24 42.19 -17.70
N ARG A 529 -6.20 41.86 -16.94
CA ARG A 529 -5.75 40.48 -16.75
C ARG A 529 -6.81 39.61 -16.06
N MET A 530 -7.56 40.17 -15.12
CA MET A 530 -8.63 39.45 -14.43
C MET A 530 -9.89 39.27 -15.29
N LYS A 531 -10.26 40.28 -16.10
CA LYS A 531 -11.35 40.17 -17.07
C LYS A 531 -11.13 38.99 -18.02
N ASN A 532 -9.90 38.85 -18.50
CA ASN A 532 -9.53 37.86 -19.51
C ASN A 532 -9.01 36.53 -18.94
N MET A 533 -9.19 36.29 -17.64
CA MET A 533 -8.73 35.06 -16.98
C MET A 533 -9.63 33.86 -17.38
N PRO A 534 -9.06 32.74 -17.88
CA PRO A 534 -9.81 31.52 -18.21
C PRO A 534 -10.53 30.94 -16.99
N ASP A 535 -11.74 30.40 -17.18
CA ASP A 535 -12.59 29.95 -16.06
C ASP A 535 -11.94 28.88 -15.17
N GLY A 536 -11.03 28.06 -15.71
CA GLY A 536 -10.26 27.05 -14.95
C GLY A 536 -9.17 27.62 -14.04
N MET A 537 -8.88 28.92 -14.11
CA MET A 537 -7.85 29.59 -13.29
C MET A 537 -8.44 30.64 -12.32
N ARG A 538 -9.78 30.78 -12.26
CA ARG A 538 -10.49 31.74 -11.41
C ARG A 538 -10.66 31.21 -9.98
N PRO A 539 -9.97 31.76 -8.95
CA PRO A 539 -10.11 31.27 -7.58
C PRO A 539 -11.45 31.68 -6.96
N GLY A 540 -12.35 30.73 -6.75
CA GLY A 540 -13.64 30.96 -6.09
C GLY A 540 -14.81 30.15 -6.62
N ASN A 541 -14.68 29.49 -7.78
CA ASN A 541 -15.71 28.55 -8.26
C ASN A 541 -15.53 27.13 -7.66
N GLY A 542 -15.12 27.06 -6.41
CA GLY A 542 -14.97 25.83 -5.63
C GLY A 542 -16.29 25.36 -5.05
N GLY A 543 -17.25 25.04 -5.91
CA GLY A 543 -18.36 24.15 -5.59
C GLY A 543 -18.12 22.83 -6.31
N PHE A 544 -17.45 21.88 -5.65
CA PHE A 544 -17.26 20.54 -6.20
C PHE A 544 -18.58 19.76 -6.12
N GLY A 545 -19.45 20.01 -7.10
CA GLY A 545 -20.65 19.24 -7.43
C GLY A 545 -20.72 19.13 -8.95
N GLY A 546 -20.75 17.90 -9.46
CA GLY A 546 -20.43 17.56 -10.84
C GLY A 546 -21.37 18.10 -11.93
N GLY A 547 -20.81 18.18 -13.13
CA GLY A 547 -21.50 18.43 -14.39
C GLY A 547 -20.52 18.20 -15.55
N GLY A 548 -20.55 16.99 -16.10
CA GLY A 548 -19.55 16.50 -17.05
C GLY A 548 -19.58 17.16 -18.43
N ALA A 549 -18.41 17.19 -19.05
CA ALA A 549 -18.19 17.14 -20.49
C ALA A 549 -17.19 16.01 -20.76
N PRO A 550 -17.26 15.36 -21.93
CA PRO A 550 -17.28 13.91 -22.07
C PRO A 550 -15.97 13.25 -21.65
N GLY A 551 -16.07 12.41 -20.63
CA GLY A 551 -14.99 11.52 -20.20
C GLY A 551 -14.63 10.59 -21.35
N GLY A 552 -13.45 10.81 -21.93
CA GLY A 552 -12.66 9.72 -22.46
C GLY A 552 -12.26 8.87 -21.25
N GLY A 553 -13.09 7.87 -20.94
CA GLY A 553 -12.72 6.83 -20.01
C GLY A 553 -11.39 6.26 -20.49
N VAL A 554 -10.36 6.37 -19.65
CA VAL A 554 -9.17 5.56 -19.81
C VAL A 554 -9.69 4.12 -19.69
N PRO A 555 -9.59 3.29 -20.74
CA PRO A 555 -9.95 1.90 -20.63
C PRO A 555 -9.05 1.30 -19.55
N GLY A 556 -9.65 0.63 -18.57
CA GLY A 556 -8.92 -0.28 -17.71
C GLY A 556 -8.02 -1.16 -18.58
N ASP A 557 -6.82 -1.41 -18.06
CA ASP A 557 -5.74 -2.22 -18.62
C ASP A 557 -6.25 -3.12 -19.73
N GLY A 558 -5.68 -3.00 -20.93
CA GLY A 558 -6.04 -3.78 -22.11
C GLY A 558 -5.90 -5.28 -21.85
N LYS A 559 -6.89 -5.87 -21.18
CA LYS A 559 -7.04 -7.29 -20.95
C LYS A 559 -7.38 -7.86 -22.31
N MET A 560 -6.37 -8.40 -22.98
CA MET A 560 -6.61 -9.32 -24.09
C MET A 560 -7.62 -10.37 -23.60
N ASN A 561 -8.68 -10.56 -24.38
CA ASN A 561 -9.73 -11.54 -24.15
C ASN A 561 -9.12 -12.92 -23.87
N ARG A 562 -8.99 -13.30 -22.59
CA ARG A 562 -8.84 -14.69 -22.21
C ARG A 562 -10.22 -15.34 -22.30
N PRO A 563 -10.35 -16.55 -22.91
CA PRO A 563 -11.59 -17.30 -22.88
C PRO A 563 -12.01 -17.56 -21.44
N ASP A 564 -13.33 -17.61 -21.21
CA ASP A 564 -13.94 -17.99 -19.96
C ASP A 564 -13.21 -19.16 -19.30
N HIS A 565 -12.87 -19.01 -18.01
CA HIS A 565 -12.43 -20.13 -17.19
C HIS A 565 -13.42 -21.28 -17.41
N PRO A 566 -12.99 -22.44 -17.93
CA PRO A 566 -13.88 -23.57 -18.05
C PRO A 566 -14.25 -23.96 -16.64
N ASN A 567 -15.55 -23.83 -16.36
CA ASN A 567 -16.32 -24.42 -15.28
C ASN A 567 -15.51 -25.54 -14.60
N ASN A 568 -15.10 -25.33 -13.34
CA ASN A 568 -14.34 -26.28 -12.53
C ASN A 568 -15.15 -27.57 -12.34
N GLY A 569 -15.16 -28.42 -13.36
CA GLY A 569 -15.49 -29.83 -13.21
C GLY A 569 -14.43 -30.42 -12.29
N LEU A 570 -14.87 -31.01 -11.17
CA LEU A 570 -14.07 -31.69 -10.15
C LEU A 570 -12.69 -32.13 -10.65
N ARG A 571 -11.69 -31.24 -10.52
CA ARG A 571 -10.28 -31.61 -10.66
C ARG A 571 -9.82 -32.07 -9.29
N LEU A 572 -9.68 -33.38 -9.15
CA LEU A 572 -9.11 -33.97 -7.96
C LEU A 572 -7.68 -33.43 -7.81
N THR A 573 -7.35 -32.89 -6.64
CA THR A 573 -5.98 -32.47 -6.32
C THR A 573 -5.04 -33.68 -6.35
N ASN A 574 -3.74 -33.46 -6.53
CA ASN A 574 -2.74 -34.56 -6.50
C ASN A 574 -2.85 -35.38 -5.20
N VAL A 575 -3.14 -34.71 -4.08
CA VAL A 575 -3.40 -35.32 -2.78
C VAL A 575 -4.69 -36.15 -2.76
N GLN A 576 -5.79 -35.66 -3.38
CA GLN A 576 -7.02 -36.43 -3.54
C GLN A 576 -6.83 -37.66 -4.45
N ILE A 577 -6.00 -37.53 -5.50
CA ILE A 577 -5.62 -38.65 -6.37
C ILE A 577 -4.82 -39.69 -5.57
N GLU A 578 -3.88 -39.27 -4.72
CA GLU A 578 -3.12 -40.15 -3.84
C GLU A 578 -4.03 -40.87 -2.81
N TYR A 579 -5.00 -40.17 -2.22
CA TYR A 579 -5.97 -40.79 -1.32
C TYR A 579 -6.88 -41.81 -2.00
N ILE A 580 -7.32 -41.52 -3.23
CA ILE A 580 -8.10 -42.46 -4.04
C ILE A 580 -7.23 -43.67 -4.42
N ALA A 581 -5.97 -43.45 -4.81
CA ALA A 581 -5.03 -44.52 -5.14
C ALA A 581 -4.72 -45.42 -3.94
N ALA A 582 -4.48 -44.84 -2.76
CA ALA A 582 -4.25 -45.59 -1.52
C ALA A 582 -5.47 -46.41 -1.09
N SER A 583 -6.67 -45.82 -1.21
CA SER A 583 -7.94 -46.50 -0.92
C SER A 583 -8.20 -47.65 -1.92
N ALA A 584 -7.93 -47.43 -3.21
CA ALA A 584 -8.03 -48.46 -4.23
C ALA A 584 -7.01 -49.60 -4.02
N ALA A 585 -5.78 -49.28 -3.61
CA ALA A 585 -4.74 -50.26 -3.31
C ALA A 585 -5.12 -51.15 -2.10
N LEU A 586 -5.70 -50.57 -1.04
CA LEU A 586 -6.18 -51.32 0.13
C LEU A 586 -7.35 -52.25 -0.23
N LEU A 587 -8.29 -51.79 -1.06
CA LEU A 587 -9.39 -52.62 -1.57
C LEU A 587 -8.87 -53.76 -2.46
N LEU A 588 -7.90 -53.48 -3.35
CA LEU A 588 -7.26 -54.49 -4.19
C LEU A 588 -6.50 -55.54 -3.36
N ALA A 589 -5.79 -55.12 -2.30
CA ALA A 589 -5.11 -56.03 -1.38
C ALA A 589 -6.11 -56.96 -0.66
N GLY A 590 -7.25 -56.42 -0.20
CA GLY A 590 -8.33 -57.20 0.40
C GLY A 590 -8.96 -58.21 -0.57
N LEU A 591 -9.18 -57.81 -1.82
CA LEU A 591 -9.70 -58.68 -2.88
C LEU A 591 -8.70 -59.78 -3.28
N LEU A 592 -7.41 -59.46 -3.36
CA LEU A 592 -6.35 -60.44 -3.66
C LEU A 592 -6.21 -61.47 -2.55
N LEU A 593 -6.29 -61.06 -1.28
CA LEU A 593 -6.28 -61.96 -0.14
C LEU A 593 -7.48 -62.91 -0.17
N THR A 594 -8.69 -62.41 -0.43
CA THR A 594 -9.89 -63.25 -0.54
C THR A 594 -9.84 -64.21 -1.74
N ALA A 595 -9.34 -63.77 -2.89
CA ALA A 595 -9.20 -64.61 -4.09
C ALA A 595 -8.18 -65.76 -3.89
N ARG A 596 -7.04 -65.48 -3.24
CA ARG A 596 -5.98 -66.47 -2.98
C ARG A 596 -6.43 -67.55 -2.00
N PHE A 597 -7.28 -67.21 -1.04
CA PHE A 597 -7.85 -68.17 -0.08
C PHE A 597 -9.08 -68.93 -0.61
N LYS A 598 -9.90 -68.34 -1.50
CA LYS A 598 -10.98 -69.07 -2.19
C LYS A 598 -10.44 -70.17 -3.11
N ARG A 599 -9.34 -69.93 -3.85
CA ARG A 599 -8.72 -70.95 -4.72
C ARG A 599 -8.20 -72.17 -3.98
N ARG A 600 -7.73 -72.02 -2.73
CA ARG A 600 -7.30 -73.18 -1.91
C ARG A 600 -8.45 -74.08 -1.46
N LYS A 601 -9.69 -73.56 -1.35
CA LYS A 601 -10.86 -74.33 -0.91
C LYS A 601 -11.47 -75.22 -2.01
N TYR A 602 -11.11 -75.01 -3.28
CA TYR A 602 -11.60 -75.76 -4.44
C TYR A 602 -10.52 -76.64 -5.09
N SER A 603 -9.30 -76.66 -4.55
CA SER A 603 -8.18 -77.45 -5.06
C SER A 603 -7.71 -78.51 -4.07
N SER A 604 -8.59 -78.91 -3.13
CA SER A 604 -8.38 -79.98 -2.14
C SER A 604 -9.47 -81.04 -2.30
#